data_AF-V5IB47-F1
#
_entry.id   AF-V5IB47-F1
#
_cell.length_a   1.000
_cell.length_b   1.000
_cell.length_c   1.000
_cell.angle_alpha   90.00
_cell.angle_beta   90.00
_cell.angle_gamma   90.00
#
_symmetry.space_group_name_H-M   'P 1'
#
loop_
_entity.id
_entity.type
_entity.pdbx_description
1 polymer ?
#
loop_
_entity_poly.entity_id
_entity_poly.type
_entity_poly.pdbx_seq_one_letter_code
_entity_poly.pdbx_strand_id
1 'polypeptide(L)'
;LSMSSHNPKRKQLLAIIRRQGNYVLKDHSKLVRPVRRPKAENAQFFNKENGKDSYVACQDCLGFFKRNYLRRHRKTCSLRPKIMNSSKRENHLTESQLAMICAGTYKEFYNSLRLKEDVFKMMRNDEISKVAMNDLLICNYAESLLIKHKRSQIKNTISNKRR
;
A
#
# COMPACT_ATOMS: atom_id res chain seq x y z
N LEU A 1 6.15 25.05 13.75
CA LEU A 1 5.74 24.07 14.79
C LEU A 1 5.91 24.67 16.20
N SER A 2 5.06 25.65 16.56
CA SER A 2 5.16 26.43 17.81
C SER A 2 4.43 25.81 19.03
N MET A 3 3.88 24.60 18.91
CA MET A 3 3.23 23.91 20.03
C MET A 3 4.23 23.34 21.04
N SER A 4 3.84 23.31 22.33
CA SER A 4 4.58 22.66 23.43
C SER A 4 4.98 21.20 23.11
N SER A 5 6.15 20.78 23.61
CA SER A 5 6.72 19.44 23.42
C SER A 5 5.83 18.31 23.95
N HIS A 6 5.01 18.59 24.96
CA HIS A 6 4.12 17.62 25.59
C HIS A 6 2.76 17.51 24.89
N ASN A 7 2.46 18.41 23.95
CA ASN A 7 1.17 18.42 23.28
C ASN A 7 0.97 17.13 22.44
N PRO A 8 -0.13 16.37 22.67
CA PRO A 8 -0.37 15.10 21.99
C PRO A 8 -0.55 15.28 20.47
N LYS A 9 -1.15 16.39 20.02
CA LYS A 9 -1.29 16.72 18.59
C LYS A 9 0.07 16.95 17.95
N ARG A 10 0.99 17.63 18.63
CA ARG A 10 2.38 17.81 18.15
C ARG A 10 3.05 16.45 17.95
N LYS A 11 2.96 15.55 18.92
CA LYS A 11 3.54 14.19 18.82
C LYS A 11 2.95 13.41 17.65
N GLN A 12 1.63 13.51 17.43
CA GLN A 12 0.96 12.88 16.30
C GLN A 12 1.43 13.43 14.95
N LEU A 13 1.49 14.76 14.78
CA LEU A 13 1.96 15.40 13.55
C LEU A 13 3.42 15.02 13.23
N LEU A 14 4.29 15.04 14.24
CA LEU A 14 5.68 14.59 14.07
C LEU A 14 5.76 13.11 13.67
N ALA A 15 4.89 12.26 14.22
CA ALA A 15 4.84 10.86 13.82
C ALA A 15 4.40 10.68 12.36
N ILE A 16 3.47 11.50 11.86
CA ILE A 16 3.04 11.50 10.46
C ILE A 16 4.21 11.87 9.54
N ILE A 17 4.88 12.99 9.82
CA ILE A 17 6.04 13.46 9.04
C ILE A 17 7.13 12.39 9.00
N ARG A 18 7.45 11.77 10.14
CA ARG A 18 8.43 10.67 10.20
C ARG A 18 8.01 9.47 9.34
N ARG A 19 6.74 9.09 9.36
CA ARG A 19 6.23 7.98 8.54
C ARG A 19 6.32 8.28 7.06
N GLN A 20 5.97 9.50 6.65
CA GLN A 20 6.13 9.96 5.26
C GLN A 20 7.60 9.90 4.81
N GLY A 21 8.53 10.42 5.63
CA GLY A 21 9.97 10.33 5.32
C GLY A 21 10.45 8.88 5.23
N ASN A 22 10.02 8.01 6.15
CA ASN A 22 10.36 6.58 6.10
C ASN A 22 9.77 5.88 4.86
N TYR A 23 8.58 6.29 4.43
CA TYR A 23 7.93 5.78 3.23
C TYR A 23 8.76 6.09 1.97
N VAL A 24 9.15 7.36 1.80
CA VAL A 24 10.03 7.80 0.71
C VAL A 24 11.40 7.10 0.75
N LEU A 25 11.97 6.91 1.95
CA LEU A 25 13.24 6.21 2.13
C LEU A 25 13.22 4.78 1.56
N LYS A 26 12.07 4.07 1.64
CA LYS A 26 11.93 2.73 1.08
C LYS A 26 12.14 2.73 -0.44
N ASP A 27 11.60 3.72 -1.13
CA ASP A 27 11.69 3.76 -2.60
C ASP A 27 13.12 4.07 -3.06
N HIS A 28 13.82 4.98 -2.36
CA HIS A 28 15.19 5.36 -2.73
C HIS A 28 16.27 4.37 -2.29
N SER A 29 16.15 3.79 -1.08
CA SER A 29 17.23 3.00 -0.46
C SER A 29 16.87 1.53 -0.28
N LYS A 30 15.63 1.12 -0.58
CA LYS A 30 15.07 -0.21 -0.28
C LYS A 30 15.08 -0.58 1.21
N LEU A 31 15.43 0.36 2.09
CA LEU A 31 15.41 0.21 3.54
C LEU A 31 14.03 0.56 4.08
N VAL A 32 13.52 -0.25 5.00
CA VAL A 32 12.29 0.07 5.74
C VAL A 32 12.62 0.36 7.18
N ARG A 33 11.98 1.42 7.67
CA ARG A 33 11.99 1.78 9.07
C ARG A 33 10.61 1.49 9.68
N PRO A 34 10.44 0.34 10.36
CA PRO A 34 9.15 -0.02 10.93
C PRO A 34 8.76 0.90 12.09
N VAL A 35 7.44 1.06 12.29
CA VAL A 35 6.89 1.90 13.37
C VAL A 35 7.26 1.33 14.73
N ARG A 36 7.25 0.00 14.88
CA ARG A 36 7.78 -0.70 16.05
C ARG A 36 9.10 -1.33 15.67
N ARG A 37 10.20 -0.83 16.24
CA ARG A 37 11.54 -1.39 16.02
C ARG A 37 11.63 -2.76 16.72
N PRO A 38 12.21 -3.79 16.07
CA PRO A 38 12.54 -5.03 16.75
C PRO A 38 13.52 -4.73 17.89
N LYS A 39 13.42 -5.47 19.00
CA LYS A 39 14.45 -5.47 20.06
C LYS A 39 15.71 -6.08 19.44
N ALA A 40 16.84 -5.37 19.50
CA ALA A 40 18.14 -5.82 18.96
C ALA A 40 18.44 -7.22 19.51
N GLU A 41 18.63 -8.26 18.68
CA GLU A 41 19.87 -8.57 17.95
C GLU A 41 19.67 -8.89 16.45
N ASN A 42 18.41 -9.02 15.98
CA ASN A 42 18.07 -9.30 14.58
C ASN A 42 17.61 -8.04 13.81
N ALA A 43 18.10 -6.86 14.21
CA ALA A 43 17.72 -5.57 13.63
C ALA A 43 18.39 -5.33 12.27
N GLN A 44 18.38 -6.32 11.40
CA GLN A 44 18.73 -6.10 10.01
C GLN A 44 17.52 -5.44 9.34
N PHE A 45 17.78 -4.36 8.60
CA PHE A 45 16.77 -3.61 7.83
C PHE A 45 16.23 -4.39 6.61
N PHE A 46 16.30 -5.73 6.65
CA PHE A 46 15.85 -6.60 5.58
C PHE A 46 14.34 -6.68 5.54
N ASN A 47 13.82 -6.41 4.34
CA ASN A 47 12.39 -6.35 4.07
C ASN A 47 11.81 -7.62 3.49
N LYS A 48 12.63 -8.67 3.31
CA LYS A 48 12.18 -9.93 2.76
C LYS A 48 12.42 -11.06 3.76
N GLU A 49 11.36 -11.77 4.10
CA GLU A 49 11.39 -13.04 4.81
C GLU A 49 10.73 -14.08 3.89
N ASN A 50 11.44 -15.18 3.57
CA ASN A 50 10.95 -16.23 2.67
C ASN A 50 10.43 -15.70 1.31
N GLY A 51 11.16 -14.74 0.72
CA GLY A 51 10.80 -14.10 -0.54
C GLY A 51 9.62 -13.13 -0.49
N LYS A 52 8.97 -12.94 0.67
CA LYS A 52 7.83 -12.03 0.86
C LYS A 52 8.21 -10.80 1.65
N ASP A 53 7.53 -9.69 1.39
CA ASP A 53 7.71 -8.48 2.19
C ASP A 53 7.33 -8.73 3.66
N SER A 54 8.33 -8.68 4.55
CA SER A 54 8.18 -8.85 6.00
C SER A 54 7.47 -7.64 6.61
N TYR A 55 7.73 -6.46 6.05
CA TYR A 55 7.09 -5.20 6.40
C TYR A 55 6.29 -4.61 5.24
N VAL A 56 5.09 -4.15 5.57
CA VAL A 56 4.11 -3.57 4.64
C VAL A 56 3.60 -2.24 5.17
N ALA A 57 3.32 -1.30 4.28
CA ALA A 57 2.86 0.04 4.65
C ALA A 57 1.35 0.06 4.94
N CYS A 58 0.92 0.81 5.95
CA CYS A 58 -0.49 1.15 6.08
C CYS A 58 -0.86 2.22 5.04
N GLN A 59 -1.90 2.00 4.24
CA GLN A 59 -2.39 2.98 3.27
C GLN A 59 -2.86 4.30 3.92
N ASP A 60 -3.33 4.25 5.17
CA ASP A 60 -3.96 5.39 5.84
C ASP A 60 -2.93 6.25 6.58
N CYS A 61 -1.84 5.64 7.10
CA CYS A 61 -0.85 6.36 7.90
C CYS A 61 0.60 6.25 7.44
N LEU A 62 0.84 5.52 6.34
CA LEU A 62 2.15 5.28 5.71
C LEU A 62 3.20 4.64 6.64
N GLY A 63 2.81 4.19 7.83
CA GLY A 63 3.68 3.47 8.73
C GLY A 63 3.94 2.05 8.24
N PHE A 64 5.19 1.58 8.36
CA PHE A 64 5.54 0.18 8.10
C PHE A 64 5.30 -0.70 9.31
N PHE A 65 4.59 -1.80 9.10
CA PHE A 65 4.24 -2.79 10.11
C PHE A 65 4.57 -4.19 9.58
N LYS A 66 4.84 -5.12 10.50
CA LYS A 66 4.95 -6.54 10.12
C LYS A 66 3.68 -6.97 9.39
N ARG A 67 3.81 -7.81 8.36
CA ARG A 67 2.70 -8.31 7.53
C ARG A 67 1.51 -8.80 8.37
N ASN A 68 1.79 -9.62 9.38
CA ASN A 68 0.76 -10.20 10.27
C ASN A 68 0.14 -9.17 11.25
N TYR A 69 0.81 -8.03 11.47
CA TYR A 69 0.34 -6.98 12.38
C TYR A 69 -0.50 -5.90 11.68
N LEU A 70 -0.36 -5.73 10.36
CA LEU A 70 -1.05 -4.68 9.61
C LEU A 70 -2.58 -4.72 9.82
N ARG A 71 -3.18 -5.92 9.79
CA ARG A 71 -4.62 -6.10 10.02
C ARG A 71 -5.05 -5.54 11.38
N ARG A 72 -4.30 -5.83 12.45
CA ARG A 72 -4.61 -5.35 13.80
C ARG A 72 -4.45 -3.84 13.89
N HIS A 73 -3.36 -3.32 13.33
CA HIS A 73 -3.12 -1.87 13.28
C HIS A 73 -4.23 -1.13 12.55
N ARG A 74 -4.69 -1.60 11.39
CA ARG A 74 -5.69 -0.89 10.58
C ARG A 74 -7.05 -0.75 11.29
N LYS A 75 -7.38 -1.64 12.24
CA LYS A 75 -8.58 -1.50 13.08
C LYS A 75 -8.48 -0.33 14.07
N THR A 76 -7.27 0.05 14.46
CA THR A 76 -7.01 1.08 15.47
C THR A 76 -6.21 2.26 14.90
N CYS A 77 -6.07 2.34 13.58
CA CYS A 77 -5.33 3.40 12.92
C CYS A 77 -6.08 4.73 13.07
N SER A 78 -5.46 5.68 13.77
CA SER A 78 -6.07 6.99 14.05
C SER A 78 -6.27 7.87 12.80
N LEU A 79 -5.62 7.54 11.69
CA LEU A 79 -5.74 8.25 10.41
C LEU A 79 -6.70 7.56 9.45
N ARG A 80 -7.26 6.41 9.84
CA ARG A 80 -8.27 5.74 9.03
C ARG A 80 -9.61 6.49 9.14
N PRO A 81 -10.30 6.77 8.02
CA PRO A 81 -11.62 7.37 8.05
C PRO A 81 -12.64 6.49 8.80
N LYS A 82 -13.42 7.08 9.71
CA LYS A 82 -14.41 6.37 10.55
C LYS A 82 -15.61 5.82 9.76
N ILE A 83 -15.80 6.24 8.51
CA ILE A 83 -17.00 5.96 7.69
C ILE A 83 -16.90 4.62 6.94
N MET A 84 -15.76 3.91 6.98
CA MET A 84 -15.61 2.63 6.29
C MET A 84 -16.30 1.46 7.02
N ASN A 85 -17.63 1.44 7.01
CA ASN A 85 -18.44 0.24 7.26
C ASN A 85 -18.50 -0.59 5.97
N SER A 86 -17.36 -1.15 5.56
CA SER A 86 -17.34 -2.12 4.46
C SER A 86 -17.82 -3.47 4.97
N SER A 87 -19.02 -3.89 4.54
CA SER A 87 -19.53 -5.27 4.74
C SER A 87 -18.66 -6.33 4.04
N LYS A 88 -17.78 -5.92 3.13
CA LYS A 88 -16.81 -6.80 2.45
C LYS A 88 -15.51 -6.92 3.22
N ARG A 89 -14.97 -8.15 3.26
CA ARG A 89 -13.66 -8.48 3.83
C ARG A 89 -12.57 -7.67 3.13
N GLU A 90 -12.07 -6.63 3.80
CA GLU A 90 -11.00 -5.79 3.28
C GLU A 90 -9.69 -6.58 3.18
N ASN A 91 -9.06 -6.56 2.01
CA ASN A 91 -7.76 -7.19 1.81
C ASN A 91 -6.64 -6.18 2.07
N HIS A 92 -6.31 -5.99 3.35
CA HIS A 92 -5.33 -5.02 3.83
C HIS A 92 -3.95 -5.11 3.14
N LEU A 93 -3.58 -6.31 2.69
CA LEU A 93 -2.31 -6.55 2.02
C LEU A 93 -2.36 -6.07 0.57
N THR A 94 -3.45 -6.33 -0.15
CA THR A 94 -3.64 -5.77 -1.51
C THR A 94 -3.71 -4.25 -1.47
N GLU A 95 -4.45 -3.69 -0.51
CA GLU A 95 -4.54 -2.24 -0.31
C GLU A 95 -3.18 -1.60 0.02
N SER A 96 -2.38 -2.25 0.87
CA SER A 96 -1.01 -1.84 1.17
C SER A 96 -0.14 -1.80 -0.09
N GLN A 97 -0.18 -2.86 -0.89
CA GLN A 97 0.57 -2.95 -2.14
C GLN A 97 0.12 -1.87 -3.13
N LEU A 98 -1.19 -1.67 -3.28
CA LEU A 98 -1.74 -0.67 -4.16
C LEU A 98 -1.31 0.75 -3.75
N ALA A 99 -1.35 1.05 -2.46
CA ALA A 99 -0.88 2.32 -1.94
C ALA A 99 0.62 2.53 -2.19
N MET A 100 1.44 1.47 -2.13
CA MET A 100 2.86 1.54 -2.49
C MET A 100 3.07 1.86 -3.97
N ILE A 101 2.38 1.15 -4.85
CA ILE A 101 2.56 1.28 -6.31
C ILE A 101 2.05 2.65 -6.80
N CYS A 102 0.87 3.07 -6.33
CA CYS A 102 0.21 4.25 -6.86
C CYS A 102 0.67 5.58 -6.24
N ALA A 103 1.48 5.58 -5.18
CA ALA A 103 1.94 6.83 -4.56
C ALA A 103 3.35 7.27 -5.01
N GLY A 104 4.01 6.49 -5.87
CA GLY A 104 5.34 6.80 -6.40
C GLY A 104 5.33 7.76 -7.59
N THR A 105 6.40 7.70 -8.40
CA THR A 105 6.66 8.59 -9.54
C THR A 105 5.50 8.68 -10.54
N TYR A 106 4.80 7.58 -10.75
CA TYR A 106 3.69 7.48 -11.71
C TYR A 106 2.30 7.69 -11.08
N LYS A 107 2.23 8.41 -9.96
CA LYS A 107 0.97 8.65 -9.24
C LYS A 107 -0.16 9.18 -10.13
N GLU A 108 0.13 10.20 -10.94
CA GLU A 108 -0.88 10.82 -11.81
C GLU A 108 -1.35 9.86 -12.90
N PHE A 109 -0.45 9.04 -13.45
CA PHE A 109 -0.81 7.95 -14.34
C PHE A 109 -1.78 6.97 -13.66
N TYR A 110 -1.47 6.47 -12.47
CA TYR A 110 -2.37 5.53 -11.80
C TYR A 110 -3.71 6.16 -11.38
N ASN A 111 -3.73 7.47 -11.10
CA ASN A 111 -4.97 8.17 -10.76
C ASN A 111 -5.91 8.35 -11.95
N SER A 112 -5.40 8.36 -13.19
CA SER A 112 -6.23 8.45 -14.39
C SER A 112 -6.85 7.12 -14.81
N LEU A 113 -6.34 5.98 -14.34
CA LEU A 113 -6.80 4.65 -14.74
C LEU A 113 -7.99 4.15 -13.92
N ARG A 114 -9.07 3.73 -14.59
CA ARG A 114 -10.19 3.02 -13.94
C ARG A 114 -9.76 1.67 -13.37
N LEU A 115 -8.74 1.05 -13.99
CA LEU A 115 -8.07 -0.17 -13.57
C LEU A 115 -7.70 -0.21 -12.08
N LYS A 116 -7.29 0.93 -11.52
CA LYS A 116 -6.89 1.06 -10.11
C LYS A 116 -8.01 0.67 -9.15
N GLU A 117 -9.24 1.04 -9.47
CA GLU A 117 -10.39 0.78 -8.62
C GLU A 117 -11.08 -0.55 -8.95
N ASP A 118 -11.12 -0.89 -10.24
CA ASP A 118 -11.90 -2.02 -10.73
C ASP A 118 -11.16 -3.36 -10.69
N VAL A 119 -9.84 -3.36 -10.91
CA VAL A 119 -9.07 -4.59 -11.09
C VAL A 119 -8.00 -4.73 -10.02
N PHE A 120 -7.26 -3.68 -9.69
CA PHE A 120 -6.17 -3.81 -8.72
C PHE A 120 -6.65 -4.20 -7.32
N LYS A 121 -7.84 -3.73 -6.90
CA LYS A 121 -8.43 -4.09 -5.61
C LYS A 121 -8.79 -5.59 -5.50
N MET A 122 -9.05 -6.28 -6.62
CA MET A 122 -9.36 -7.72 -6.63
C MET A 122 -8.15 -8.62 -6.86
N MET A 123 -7.02 -8.05 -7.33
CA MET A 123 -5.79 -8.80 -7.53
C MET A 123 -5.17 -9.23 -6.19
N ARG A 124 -4.48 -10.37 -6.21
CA ARG A 124 -3.82 -10.94 -5.04
C ARG A 124 -2.55 -10.16 -4.72
N ASN A 125 -2.15 -10.17 -3.44
CA ASN A 125 -0.82 -9.70 -3.04
C ASN A 125 0.19 -10.84 -3.25
N ASP A 126 0.62 -11.00 -4.50
CA ASP A 126 1.69 -11.89 -4.95
C ASP A 126 2.65 -11.15 -5.89
N GLU A 127 3.83 -11.72 -6.13
CA GLU A 127 4.88 -11.07 -6.92
C GLU A 127 4.46 -10.87 -8.38
N ILE A 128 3.71 -11.80 -8.97
CA ILE A 128 3.20 -11.68 -10.34
C ILE A 128 2.29 -10.45 -10.45
N SER A 129 1.33 -10.32 -9.53
CA SER A 129 0.44 -9.16 -9.47
C SER A 129 1.22 -7.87 -9.22
N LYS A 130 2.28 -7.89 -8.39
CA LYS A 130 3.15 -6.72 -8.18
C LYS A 130 3.85 -6.30 -9.47
N VAL A 131 4.45 -7.24 -10.20
CA VAL A 131 5.15 -6.96 -11.46
C VAL A 131 4.15 -6.40 -12.48
N ALA A 132 3.02 -7.09 -12.67
CA ALA A 132 2.00 -6.66 -13.61
C ALA A 132 1.42 -5.27 -13.28
N MET A 133 1.24 -4.94 -11.98
CA MET A 133 0.74 -3.63 -11.55
C MET A 133 1.74 -2.49 -11.72
N ASN A 134 3.05 -2.77 -11.65
CA ASN A 134 4.09 -1.75 -11.82
C ASN A 134 4.46 -1.50 -13.28
N ASP A 135 4.12 -2.44 -14.18
CA ASP A 135 4.38 -2.31 -15.60
C ASP A 135 3.34 -1.39 -16.27
N LEU A 136 3.80 -0.23 -16.73
CA LEU A 136 2.96 0.80 -17.34
C LEU A 136 2.32 0.32 -18.66
N LEU A 137 3.01 -0.48 -19.46
CA LEU A 137 2.50 -0.98 -20.73
C LEU A 137 1.39 -2.00 -20.49
N ILE A 138 1.60 -2.92 -19.55
CA ILE A 138 0.56 -3.89 -19.14
C ILE A 138 -0.64 -3.14 -18.56
N CYS A 139 -0.43 -2.07 -17.79
CA CYS A 139 -1.51 -1.24 -17.27
C CYS A 139 -2.33 -0.57 -18.38
N ASN A 140 -1.68 0.06 -19.35
CA ASN A 140 -2.35 0.71 -20.48
C ASN A 140 -3.13 -0.27 -21.35
N TYR A 141 -2.56 -1.44 -21.62
CA TYR A 141 -3.25 -2.48 -22.36
C TYR A 141 -4.50 -2.97 -21.62
N ALA A 142 -4.38 -3.21 -20.31
CA ALA A 142 -5.51 -3.64 -19.48
C ALA A 142 -6.59 -2.56 -19.34
N GLU A 143 -6.22 -1.28 -19.27
CA GLU A 143 -7.18 -0.16 -19.30
C GLU A 143 -7.92 -0.11 -20.65
N SER A 144 -7.21 -0.30 -21.76
CA SER A 144 -7.81 -0.34 -23.10
C SER A 144 -8.85 -1.47 -23.21
N LEU A 145 -8.59 -2.63 -22.61
CA LEU A 145 -9.57 -3.73 -22.54
C LEU A 145 -10.77 -3.37 -21.66
N LEU A 146 -10.57 -2.68 -20.53
CA LEU A 146 -11.65 -2.19 -19.66
C LEU A 146 -12.54 -1.16 -20.35
N ILE A 147 -11.96 -0.30 -21.20
CA ILE A 147 -12.69 0.71 -21.98
C ILE A 147 -13.49 0.01 -23.10
N LYS A 148 -12.86 -0.92 -23.81
CA LYS A 148 -13.47 -1.65 -24.93
C LYS A 148 -14.66 -2.51 -24.50
N HIS A 149 -14.61 -3.10 -23.31
CA HIS A 149 -15.62 -4.05 -22.84
C HIS A 149 -16.36 -3.50 -21.61
N LYS A 150 -17.67 -3.24 -21.76
CA LYS A 150 -18.53 -2.70 -20.68
C LYS A 150 -19.11 -3.75 -19.72
N ARG A 151 -18.84 -5.05 -19.95
CA ARG A 151 -19.39 -6.16 -19.15
C ARG A 151 -18.70 -6.25 -17.79
N SER A 152 -19.45 -6.49 -16.72
CA SER A 152 -18.89 -6.61 -15.36
C SER A 152 -17.87 -7.76 -15.22
N GLN A 153 -18.06 -8.87 -15.94
CA GLN A 153 -17.17 -10.03 -15.88
C GLN A 153 -15.77 -9.75 -16.46
N ILE A 154 -15.61 -8.69 -17.27
CA ILE A 154 -14.31 -8.37 -17.88
C ILE A 154 -13.24 -8.10 -16.82
N LYS A 155 -13.63 -7.60 -15.65
CA LYS A 155 -12.70 -7.31 -14.54
C LYS A 155 -11.97 -8.59 -14.11
N ASN A 156 -12.69 -9.71 -14.00
CA ASN A 156 -12.12 -11.01 -13.67
C ASN A 156 -11.24 -11.55 -14.82
N THR A 157 -11.70 -11.42 -16.06
CA THR A 157 -10.92 -11.85 -17.24
C THR A 157 -9.60 -11.10 -17.35
N ILE A 158 -9.60 -9.78 -17.16
CA ILE A 158 -8.40 -8.95 -17.20
C ILE A 158 -7.48 -9.28 -16.03
N SER A 159 -8.01 -9.46 -14.82
CA SER A 159 -7.21 -9.90 -13.68
C SER A 159 -6.49 -11.23 -13.96
N ASN A 160 -7.17 -12.18 -14.63
CA ASN A 160 -6.57 -13.48 -14.94
C ASN A 160 -5.56 -13.40 -16.08
N LYS A 161 -5.81 -12.58 -17.11
CA LYS A 161 -4.92 -12.44 -18.29
C LYS A 161 -3.61 -11.71 -18.00
N ARG A 162 -3.53 -11.00 -16.88
CA ARG A 162 -2.32 -10.28 -16.41
C ARG A 162 -1.43 -11.11 -15.50
N ARG A 163 -1.87 -12.31 -15.11
CA ARG A 163 -1.07 -13.28 -14.34
C ARG A 163 -0.48 -14.29 -15.29
#